data_AF-A0A9Q1CT92-F1
#
_entry.id   AF-A0A9Q1CT92-F1
#
_cell.length_a   1.000
_cell.length_b   1.000
_cell.length_c   1.000
_cell.angle_alpha   90.00
_cell.angle_beta   90.00
_cell.angle_gamma   90.00
#
_symmetry.space_group_name_H-M   'P 1'
#
loop_
_entity.id
_entity.type
_entity.pdbx_description
1 polymer ?
#
loop_
_entity_poly.entity_id
_entity_poly.type
_entity_poly.pdbx_seq_one_letter_code
_entity_poly.pdbx_strand_id
1 'polypeptide(L)'
;MLDSGAQVSKVDPAVFYWCQSTGEVYGILVCHVDDFIWGGNRQFLEVISKIRSIFSISKECDTAFKYCGIEIVSHGDVFYLDQEAYTNALSTIDIGVSRSSDITAELSEHEKHTLRSKIGQLLWLAHQSRPDILFDGTRVSNNVNSATIEDVLEVNKIIAKAKTTQCGLKFQRLDASLNDLFIAMYGDASLGNMPNGGSQGGYIVLLASHSGRFSPIWWNSKRIRRVVRSTLAAETLDLAEGIDSSIFYMYSFGRTS
;
A
#
# COMPACT_ATOMS: atom_id res chain seq x y z
N MET A 1 15.42 20.94 -7.82
CA MET A 1 15.38 19.67 -8.56
C MET A 1 15.45 19.88 -10.07
N LEU A 2 14.58 20.70 -10.69
CA LEU A 2 14.61 20.93 -12.14
C LEU A 2 15.96 21.49 -12.64
N ASP A 3 16.55 22.42 -11.90
CA ASP A 3 17.84 23.02 -12.23
C ASP A 3 19.00 22.01 -12.24
N SER A 4 18.82 20.81 -11.65
CA SER A 4 19.80 19.73 -11.71
C SER A 4 19.54 18.74 -12.84
N GLY A 5 18.67 19.06 -13.80
CA GLY A 5 18.39 18.25 -15.00
C GLY A 5 17.29 17.21 -14.81
N ALA A 6 16.44 17.36 -13.79
CA ALA A 6 15.35 16.44 -13.52
C ALA A 6 14.20 16.59 -14.52
N GLN A 7 13.54 15.48 -14.84
CA GLN A 7 12.24 15.43 -15.50
C GLN A 7 11.17 15.05 -14.46
N VAL A 8 10.09 15.81 -14.39
CA VAL A 8 8.96 15.49 -13.49
C VAL A 8 8.16 14.35 -14.09
N SER A 9 7.71 13.42 -13.25
CA SER A 9 6.79 12.38 -13.67
C SER A 9 5.49 12.99 -14.22
N LYS A 10 4.97 12.37 -15.28
CA LYS A 10 3.68 12.77 -15.87
C LYS A 10 2.48 12.37 -15.00
N VAL A 11 2.68 11.42 -14.09
CA VAL A 11 1.61 10.84 -13.25
C VAL A 11 1.69 11.26 -11.80
N ASP A 12 2.86 11.67 -11.30
CA ASP A 12 3.05 12.15 -9.93
C ASP A 12 4.03 13.34 -9.85
N PRO A 13 3.58 14.57 -9.56
CA PRO A 13 4.44 15.74 -9.51
C PRO A 13 5.52 15.70 -8.40
N ALA A 14 5.41 14.77 -7.45
CA ALA A 14 6.41 14.55 -6.40
C ALA A 14 7.58 13.67 -6.85
N VAL A 15 7.49 13.03 -8.02
CA VAL A 15 8.48 12.08 -8.54
C VAL A 15 9.30 12.74 -9.64
N PHE A 16 10.63 12.64 -9.52
CA PHE A 16 11.61 13.22 -10.42
C PHE A 16 12.54 12.13 -10.96
N TYR A 17 12.77 12.13 -12.27
CA TYR A 17 13.69 11.22 -12.95
C TYR A 17 14.86 11.97 -13.57
N TRP A 18 16.01 11.32 -13.62
CA TRP A 18 17.16 11.77 -14.39
C TRP A 18 17.49 10.74 -15.45
N CYS A 19 17.51 11.20 -16.70
CA CYS A 19 17.67 10.34 -17.86
C CYS A 19 18.94 10.71 -18.62
N GLN A 20 19.63 9.70 -19.14
CA GLN A 20 20.70 9.88 -20.12
C GLN A 20 20.12 10.36 -21.46
N SER A 21 20.98 10.81 -22.38
CA SER A 21 20.58 11.17 -23.75
C SER A 21 19.96 10.00 -24.52
N THR A 22 20.30 8.76 -24.14
CA THR A 22 19.70 7.51 -24.63
C THR A 22 18.28 7.26 -24.09
N GLY A 23 17.81 8.11 -23.17
CA GLY A 23 16.54 7.97 -22.46
C GLY A 23 16.60 6.98 -21.29
N GLU A 24 17.76 6.45 -20.92
CA GLU A 24 17.91 5.51 -19.79
C GLU A 24 17.85 6.27 -18.46
N VAL A 25 16.97 5.84 -17.56
CA VAL A 25 16.85 6.43 -16.23
C VAL A 25 18.05 6.01 -15.39
N TYR A 26 18.84 6.97 -14.92
CA TYR A 26 20.01 6.72 -14.07
C TYR A 26 19.80 7.15 -12.62
N GLY A 27 18.69 7.85 -12.33
CA GLY A 27 18.31 8.25 -10.99
C GLY A 27 16.83 8.59 -10.87
N ILE A 28 16.28 8.33 -9.69
CA ILE A 28 14.92 8.70 -9.28
C ILE A 28 14.98 9.33 -7.90
N LEU A 29 14.17 10.35 -7.68
CA LEU A 29 13.95 10.98 -6.38
C LEU A 29 12.47 11.26 -6.21
N VAL A 30 11.95 10.91 -5.04
CA VAL A 30 10.58 11.21 -4.61
C VAL A 30 10.66 12.18 -3.44
N CYS A 31 9.89 13.25 -3.53
CA CYS A 31 9.76 14.28 -2.50
C CYS A 31 8.44 14.12 -1.76
N HIS A 32 8.48 13.96 -0.44
CA HIS A 32 7.29 13.96 0.39
C HIS A 32 7.44 14.94 1.55
N VAL A 33 6.87 16.14 1.40
CA VAL A 33 6.96 17.24 2.37
C VAL A 33 8.42 17.55 2.70
N ASP A 34 8.91 17.13 3.88
CA ASP A 34 10.27 17.37 4.37
C ASP A 34 11.22 16.20 4.11
N ASP A 35 10.69 15.06 3.65
CA ASP A 35 11.44 13.82 3.44
C ASP A 35 11.71 13.56 1.94
N PHE A 36 12.90 13.05 1.65
CA PHE A 36 13.29 12.59 0.32
C PHE A 36 13.62 11.10 0.37
N ILE A 37 13.17 10.35 -0.62
CA ILE A 37 13.68 9.00 -0.91
C ILE A 37 14.19 8.98 -2.34
N TRP A 38 15.34 8.37 -2.56
CA TRP A 38 15.99 8.40 -3.87
C TRP A 38 16.75 7.11 -4.13
N GLY A 39 16.98 6.82 -5.40
CA GLY A 39 17.77 5.67 -5.84
C GLY A 39 18.37 5.95 -7.21
N GLY A 40 19.56 5.41 -7.50
CA GLY A 40 20.21 5.61 -8.78
C GLY A 40 21.60 5.03 -8.84
N ASN A 41 22.25 5.21 -9.98
CA ASN A 41 23.61 4.74 -10.20
C ASN A 41 24.65 5.73 -9.63
N ARG A 42 25.94 5.41 -9.82
CA ARG A 42 27.06 6.23 -9.32
C ARG A 42 27.06 7.67 -9.86
N GLN A 43 26.60 7.89 -11.10
CA GLN A 43 26.47 9.23 -11.68
C GLN A 43 25.40 10.04 -10.95
N PHE A 44 24.32 9.40 -10.49
CA PHE A 44 23.26 10.07 -9.76
C PHE A 44 23.71 10.58 -8.39
N LEU A 45 24.69 9.93 -7.74
CA LEU A 45 25.25 10.39 -6.46
C LEU A 45 25.83 11.80 -6.55
N GLU A 46 26.36 12.21 -7.71
CA GLU A 46 26.84 13.57 -7.93
C GLU A 46 25.69 14.59 -7.95
N VAL A 47 24.54 14.20 -8.50
CA VAL A 47 23.31 15.01 -8.49
C VAL A 47 22.78 15.14 -7.07
N ILE A 48 22.71 14.05 -6.32
CA ILE A 48 22.31 14.06 -4.90
C ILE A 48 23.23 14.96 -4.08
N SER A 49 24.55 14.93 -4.33
CA SER A 49 25.49 15.82 -3.65
C SER A 49 25.18 17.31 -3.86
N LYS A 50 24.79 17.70 -5.08
CA LYS A 50 24.35 19.07 -5.37
C LYS A 50 23.03 19.39 -4.67
N ILE A 51 22.07 18.47 -4.68
CA ILE A 51 20.78 18.65 -3.99
C ILE A 51 21.00 18.85 -2.48
N ARG A 52 21.90 18.07 -1.84
CA ARG A 52 22.28 18.25 -0.43
C ARG A 52 22.87 19.61 -0.11
N SER A 53 23.53 20.27 -1.06
CA SER A 53 24.06 21.61 -0.83
C SER A 53 22.97 22.70 -0.83
N ILE A 54 21.82 22.42 -1.45
CA ILE A 54 20.69 23.34 -1.58
C ILE A 54 19.70 23.12 -0.43
N PHE A 55 19.39 21.86 -0.14
CA PHE A 55 18.48 21.48 0.94
C PHE A 55 19.31 21.10 2.16
N SER A 56 19.09 21.77 3.30
CA SER A 56 19.75 21.48 4.58
C SER A 56 19.35 20.10 5.14
N ILE A 57 19.79 19.02 4.48
CA ILE A 57 19.46 17.64 4.84
C ILE A 57 20.23 17.29 6.11
N SER A 58 19.49 17.00 7.18
CA SER A 58 20.04 16.75 8.51
C SER A 58 20.51 15.30 8.72
N LYS A 59 19.92 14.35 7.99
CA LYS A 59 20.21 12.92 8.13
C LYS A 59 20.00 12.20 6.80
N GLU A 60 20.93 11.31 6.45
CA GLU A 60 20.89 10.44 5.28
C GLU A 60 21.15 9.00 5.75
N CYS A 61 20.37 8.05 5.25
CA CYS A 61 20.45 6.63 5.61
C CYS A 61 20.19 5.79 4.36
N ASP A 62 20.95 4.72 4.17
CA ASP A 62 20.90 3.85 2.98
C ASP A 62 20.57 2.38 3.30
N THR A 63 20.80 1.96 4.54
CA THR A 63 20.68 0.55 4.95
C THR A 63 19.41 0.27 5.74
N ALA A 64 19.09 1.11 6.72
CA ALA A 64 17.88 0.98 7.54
C ALA A 64 17.36 2.37 7.90
N PHE A 65 16.12 2.66 7.53
CA PHE A 65 15.51 3.95 7.75
C PHE A 65 13.98 3.87 7.80
N LYS A 66 13.37 4.95 8.27
CA LYS A 66 11.92 5.11 8.29
C LYS A 66 11.53 6.19 7.28
N TYR A 67 10.58 5.90 6.41
CA TYR A 67 10.06 6.84 5.42
C TYR A 67 8.54 6.82 5.46
N CYS A 68 7.90 7.97 5.69
CA CYS A 68 6.44 8.11 5.77
C CYS A 68 5.74 7.12 6.74
N GLY A 69 6.43 6.70 7.82
CA GLY A 69 5.88 5.73 8.77
C GLY A 69 6.16 4.27 8.47
N ILE A 70 6.87 3.96 7.37
CA ILE A 70 7.26 2.62 6.93
C ILE A 70 8.73 2.38 7.26
N GLU A 71 9.02 1.24 7.87
CA GLU A 71 10.37 0.76 8.14
C GLU A 71 10.92 0.07 6.89
N ILE A 72 12.06 0.56 6.40
CA ILE A 72 12.73 0.08 5.20
C ILE A 72 14.11 -0.41 5.58
N VAL A 73 14.39 -1.68 5.29
CA VAL A 73 15.70 -2.30 5.52
C VAL A 73 16.21 -2.92 4.23
N SER A 74 17.43 -2.58 3.83
CA SER A 74 18.11 -3.16 2.67
C SER A 74 19.12 -4.23 3.10
N HIS A 75 19.09 -5.36 2.39
CA HIS A 75 20.02 -6.47 2.55
C HIS A 75 20.51 -6.88 1.16
N GLY A 76 21.61 -6.26 0.72
CA GLY A 76 22.10 -6.39 -0.65
C GLY A 76 21.08 -5.80 -1.65
N ASP A 77 20.69 -6.60 -2.63
CA ASP A 77 19.74 -6.20 -3.71
C ASP A 77 18.26 -6.41 -3.32
N VAL A 78 17.95 -6.53 -2.03
CA VAL A 78 16.60 -6.76 -1.51
C VAL A 78 16.23 -5.72 -0.46
N PHE A 79 15.04 -5.14 -0.59
CA PHE A 79 14.43 -4.26 0.40
C PHE A 79 13.27 -4.97 1.08
N TYR A 80 13.23 -4.89 2.40
CA TYR A 80 12.13 -5.33 3.24
C TYR A 80 11.42 -4.10 3.79
N LEU A 81 10.10 -4.06 3.61
CA LEU A 81 9.24 -2.98 4.05
C LEU A 81 8.19 -3.52 5.02
N ASP A 82 8.12 -2.95 6.22
CA ASP A 82 7.09 -3.26 7.20
C ASP A 82 6.78 -2.06 8.10
N GLN A 83 5.89 -2.28 9.06
CA GLN A 83 5.45 -1.29 10.04
C GLN A 83 5.30 -1.97 11.41
N GLU A 84 6.32 -2.71 11.83
CA GLU A 84 6.31 -3.49 13.07
C GLU A 84 6.10 -2.58 14.29
N ALA A 85 6.81 -1.45 14.38
CA ALA A 85 6.66 -0.55 15.53
C ALA A 85 5.23 0.03 15.62
N TYR A 86 4.63 0.35 14.49
CA TYR A 86 3.24 0.82 14.45
C TYR A 86 2.27 -0.29 14.85
N THR A 87 2.46 -1.50 14.30
CA THR A 87 1.63 -2.68 14.60
C THR A 87 1.64 -2.97 16.10
N ASN A 88 2.81 -2.89 16.74
CA ASN A 88 2.97 -3.08 18.18
C ASN A 88 2.27 -2.00 19.00
N ALA A 89 2.27 -0.75 18.52
CA ALA A 89 1.59 0.38 19.15
C ALA A 89 0.05 0.35 19.03
N LEU A 90 -0.52 -0.48 18.14
CA LEU A 90 -1.98 -0.63 18.03
C LEU A 90 -2.57 -1.16 19.34
N SER A 91 -3.48 -0.41 19.95
CA SER A 91 -4.28 -0.88 21.09
C SER A 91 -5.66 -1.37 20.67
N THR A 92 -6.15 -2.40 21.36
CA THR A 92 -7.55 -2.85 21.26
C THR A 92 -8.49 -1.82 21.86
N ILE A 93 -9.75 -1.88 21.47
CA ILE A 93 -10.83 -1.09 22.05
C ILE A 93 -11.27 -1.79 23.34
N ASP A 94 -11.24 -1.07 24.46
CA ASP A 94 -11.82 -1.52 25.72
C ASP A 94 -13.30 -1.11 25.79
N ILE A 95 -14.18 -2.10 25.92
CA ILE A 95 -15.64 -1.92 26.01
C ILE A 95 -16.17 -2.28 27.40
N GLY A 96 -15.32 -2.77 28.31
CA GLY A 96 -15.73 -3.27 29.62
C GLY A 96 -16.47 -4.62 29.56
N VAL A 97 -16.27 -5.44 30.61
CA VAL A 97 -16.77 -6.83 30.70
C VAL A 97 -18.30 -6.92 30.65
N SER A 98 -19.00 -5.93 31.20
CA SER A 98 -20.47 -5.92 31.25
C SER A 98 -21.12 -5.69 29.88
N ARG A 99 -20.45 -4.96 28.97
CA ARG A 99 -20.96 -4.74 27.61
C ARG A 99 -20.52 -5.82 26.64
N SER A 100 -19.36 -6.45 26.87
CA SER A 100 -18.87 -7.50 25.98
C SER A 100 -19.74 -8.77 25.97
N SER A 101 -20.66 -8.93 26.92
CA SER A 101 -21.62 -10.04 26.97
C SER A 101 -22.84 -9.83 26.07
N ASP A 102 -23.19 -8.59 25.72
CA ASP A 102 -24.27 -8.29 24.76
C ASP A 102 -23.67 -7.83 23.43
N ILE A 103 -23.32 -8.83 22.60
CA ILE A 103 -22.69 -8.60 21.30
C ILE A 103 -23.58 -7.84 20.31
N THR A 104 -24.90 -7.86 20.52
CA THR A 104 -25.88 -7.22 19.63
C THR A 104 -26.16 -5.77 19.98
N ALA A 105 -25.70 -5.31 21.14
CA ALA A 105 -25.91 -3.95 21.59
C ALA A 105 -25.30 -2.93 20.61
N GLU A 106 -26.08 -1.90 20.28
CA GLU A 106 -25.61 -0.79 19.47
C GLU A 106 -24.50 -0.01 20.19
N LEU A 107 -23.55 0.48 19.40
CA LEU A 107 -22.49 1.35 19.91
C LEU A 107 -23.02 2.75 20.22
N SER A 108 -22.57 3.33 21.32
CA SER A 108 -22.69 4.76 21.58
C SER A 108 -21.89 5.56 20.56
N GLU A 109 -22.20 6.86 20.40
CA GLU A 109 -21.46 7.72 19.47
C GLU A 109 -19.96 7.82 19.80
N HIS A 110 -19.60 7.73 21.09
CA HIS A 110 -18.20 7.67 21.51
C HIS A 110 -17.53 6.37 21.06
N GLU A 111 -18.18 5.22 21.25
CA GLU A 111 -17.68 3.92 20.80
C GLU A 111 -17.56 3.86 19.27
N LYS A 112 -18.54 4.40 18.52
CA LYS A 112 -18.47 4.51 17.06
C LYS A 112 -17.28 5.37 16.61
N HIS A 113 -17.03 6.48 17.29
CA HIS A 113 -15.86 7.33 17.00
C HIS A 113 -14.55 6.55 17.21
N THR A 114 -14.42 5.86 18.34
CA THR A 114 -13.24 5.02 18.64
C THR A 114 -13.08 3.88 17.63
N LEU A 115 -14.18 3.21 17.26
CA LEU A 115 -14.19 2.17 16.23
C LEU A 115 -13.69 2.71 14.88
N ARG A 116 -14.23 3.85 14.42
CA ARG A 116 -13.77 4.51 13.18
C ARG A 116 -12.27 4.80 13.20
N SER A 117 -11.77 5.33 14.32
CA SER A 117 -10.35 5.63 14.48
C SER A 117 -9.48 4.37 14.34
N LYS A 118 -9.90 3.25 14.94
CA LYS A 118 -9.17 1.98 14.87
C LYS A 118 -9.24 1.32 13.50
N ILE A 119 -10.38 1.38 12.83
CA ILE A 119 -10.51 0.93 11.44
C ILE A 119 -9.57 1.75 10.53
N GLY A 120 -9.49 3.07 10.72
CA GLY A 120 -8.55 3.91 9.98
C GLY A 120 -7.08 3.50 10.18
N GLN A 121 -6.69 3.19 11.43
CA GLN A 121 -5.35 2.70 11.75
C GLN A 121 -5.04 1.35 11.06
N LEU A 122 -6.00 0.42 11.08
CA LEU A 122 -5.87 -0.88 10.41
C LEU A 122 -5.78 -0.74 8.89
N LEU A 123 -6.62 0.11 8.29
CA LEU A 123 -6.59 0.36 6.84
C LEU A 123 -5.27 1.01 6.41
N TRP A 124 -4.72 1.93 7.21
CA TRP A 124 -3.39 2.48 6.93
C TRP A 124 -2.33 1.39 6.93
N LEU A 125 -2.28 0.55 7.97
CA LEU A 125 -1.36 -0.60 8.03
C LEU A 125 -1.55 -1.53 6.82
N ALA A 126 -2.80 -1.84 6.48
CA ALA A 126 -3.15 -2.76 5.40
C ALA A 126 -2.74 -2.26 4.01
N HIS A 127 -2.91 -0.95 3.75
CA HIS A 127 -2.57 -0.34 2.47
C HIS A 127 -1.08 -0.08 2.30
N GLN A 128 -0.31 0.04 3.38
CA GLN A 128 1.11 0.39 3.30
C GLN A 128 2.04 -0.82 3.36
N SER A 129 1.75 -1.83 4.19
CA SER A 129 2.66 -2.97 4.38
C SER A 129 1.99 -4.33 4.60
N ARG A 130 0.69 -4.37 4.88
CA ARG A 130 -0.04 -5.57 5.32
C ARG A 130 -1.23 -5.94 4.42
N PRO A 131 -1.00 -6.31 3.14
CA PRO A 131 -2.07 -6.70 2.22
C PRO A 131 -2.96 -7.83 2.76
N ASP A 132 -2.42 -8.70 3.62
CA ASP A 132 -3.08 -9.88 4.20
C ASP A 132 -4.27 -9.56 5.14
N ILE A 133 -4.35 -8.33 5.66
CA ILE A 133 -5.47 -7.86 6.50
C ILE A 133 -6.35 -6.83 5.79
N LEU A 134 -6.12 -6.54 4.50
CA LEU A 134 -6.87 -5.49 3.80
C LEU A 134 -8.35 -5.85 3.64
N PHE A 135 -8.65 -7.11 3.33
CA PHE A 135 -10.03 -7.58 3.34
C PHE A 135 -10.69 -7.40 4.71
N ASP A 136 -10.00 -7.77 5.78
CA ASP A 136 -10.51 -7.66 7.14
C ASP A 136 -10.88 -6.22 7.50
N GLY A 137 -9.96 -5.27 7.24
CA GLY A 137 -10.16 -3.84 7.52
C GLY A 137 -11.27 -3.21 6.67
N THR A 138 -11.37 -3.60 5.39
CA THR A 138 -12.41 -3.08 4.49
C THR A 138 -13.78 -3.65 4.80
N ARG A 139 -13.85 -4.89 5.30
CA ARG A 139 -15.12 -5.49 5.71
C ARG A 139 -15.75 -4.77 6.90
N VAL A 140 -14.98 -4.56 7.97
CA VAL A 140 -15.47 -3.85 9.17
C VAL A 140 -15.77 -2.37 8.90
N SER A 141 -15.17 -1.76 7.87
CA SER A 141 -15.46 -0.37 7.49
C SER A 141 -16.82 -0.19 6.80
N ASN A 142 -17.45 -1.26 6.30
CA ASN A 142 -18.71 -1.17 5.56
C ASN A 142 -19.96 -0.98 6.44
N ASN A 143 -19.89 -1.17 7.76
CA ASN A 143 -21.06 -1.16 8.65
C ASN A 143 -20.94 -0.20 9.85
N VAL A 144 -20.05 0.80 9.80
CA VAL A 144 -19.73 1.58 11.02
C VAL A 144 -20.90 2.39 11.59
N ASN A 145 -21.88 2.77 10.76
CA ASN A 145 -23.03 3.57 11.21
C ASN A 145 -24.02 2.79 12.09
N SER A 146 -24.17 1.50 11.79
CA SER A 146 -25.04 0.54 12.49
C SER A 146 -24.21 -0.54 13.19
N ALA A 147 -23.01 -0.18 13.63
CA ALA A 147 -22.10 -1.11 14.28
C ALA A 147 -22.57 -1.50 15.68
N THR A 148 -22.30 -2.73 16.05
CA THR A 148 -22.59 -3.33 17.35
C THR A 148 -21.30 -3.65 18.12
N ILE A 149 -21.45 -4.18 19.33
CA ILE A 149 -20.34 -4.71 20.11
C ILE A 149 -19.60 -5.85 19.37
N GLU A 150 -20.30 -6.64 18.56
CA GLU A 150 -19.69 -7.67 17.71
C GLU A 150 -18.62 -7.10 16.77
N ASP A 151 -18.90 -5.97 16.10
CA ASP A 151 -17.95 -5.30 15.20
C ASP A 151 -16.70 -4.83 15.95
N VAL A 152 -16.85 -4.40 17.21
CA VAL A 152 -15.70 -4.01 18.06
C VAL A 152 -14.83 -5.21 18.40
N LEU A 153 -15.45 -6.32 18.80
CA LEU A 153 -14.73 -7.57 19.07
C LEU A 153 -14.00 -8.08 17.84
N GLU A 154 -14.61 -7.91 16.67
CA GLU A 154 -14.00 -8.24 15.40
C GLU A 154 -12.78 -7.38 15.07
N VAL A 155 -12.87 -6.06 15.22
CA VAL A 155 -11.70 -5.17 15.09
C VAL A 155 -10.57 -5.56 16.04
N ASN A 156 -10.91 -5.91 17.29
CA ASN A 156 -9.92 -6.40 18.25
C ASN A 156 -9.26 -7.71 17.81
N LYS A 157 -10.01 -8.64 17.20
CA LYS A 157 -9.44 -9.86 16.59
C LYS A 157 -8.49 -9.54 15.44
N ILE A 158 -8.81 -8.57 14.60
CA ILE A 158 -7.95 -8.15 13.48
C ILE A 158 -6.65 -7.53 14.00
N ILE A 159 -6.72 -6.68 15.04
CA ILE A 159 -5.53 -6.14 15.72
C ILE A 159 -4.67 -7.27 16.29
N ALA A 160 -5.27 -8.25 16.95
CA ALA A 160 -4.55 -9.41 17.48
C ALA A 160 -3.90 -10.25 16.38
N LYS A 161 -4.61 -10.48 15.25
CA LYS A 161 -4.06 -11.12 14.05
C LYS A 161 -2.84 -10.34 13.55
N ALA A 162 -2.98 -9.03 13.34
CA ALA A 162 -1.90 -8.18 12.84
C ALA A 162 -0.63 -8.27 13.71
N LYS A 163 -0.78 -8.35 15.04
CA LYS A 163 0.34 -8.49 15.98
C LYS A 163 0.97 -9.87 16.04
N THR A 164 0.21 -10.94 15.75
CA THR A 164 0.68 -12.32 15.89
C THR A 164 1.22 -12.90 14.59
N THR A 165 0.75 -12.41 13.44
CA THR A 165 1.23 -12.82 12.12
C THR A 165 2.34 -11.89 11.64
N GLN A 166 3.47 -12.45 11.24
CA GLN A 166 4.52 -11.71 10.57
C GLN A 166 4.22 -11.62 9.08
N CYS A 167 4.04 -10.41 8.57
CA CYS A 167 3.91 -10.13 7.15
C CYS A 167 4.51 -8.75 6.87
N GLY A 168 5.21 -8.65 5.75
CA GLY A 168 5.85 -7.45 5.23
C GLY A 168 6.09 -7.63 3.74
N LEU A 169 6.54 -6.57 3.09
CA LEU A 169 6.79 -6.56 1.66
C LEU A 169 8.26 -6.81 1.39
N LYS A 170 8.52 -7.57 0.31
CA LYS A 170 9.86 -7.82 -0.18
C LYS A 170 9.96 -7.29 -1.61
N PHE A 171 10.86 -6.34 -1.81
CA PHE A 171 11.23 -5.84 -3.13
C PHE A 171 12.60 -6.37 -3.47
N GLN A 172 12.74 -6.99 -4.63
CA GLN A 172 13.96 -7.67 -5.02
C GLN A 172 14.32 -7.34 -6.46
N ARG A 173 15.61 -7.40 -6.77
CA ARG A 173 16.07 -7.35 -8.15
C ARG A 173 15.42 -8.46 -8.97
N LEU A 174 14.82 -8.06 -10.09
CA LEU A 174 14.07 -8.94 -10.99
C LEU A 174 14.94 -9.63 -12.05
N ASP A 175 16.26 -9.37 -12.03
CA ASP A 175 17.27 -9.96 -12.92
C ASP A 175 16.89 -9.96 -14.41
N ALA A 176 16.33 -8.84 -14.86
CA ALA A 176 15.78 -8.67 -16.19
C ALA A 176 16.05 -7.26 -16.73
N SER A 177 16.12 -7.11 -18.05
CA SER A 177 16.14 -5.79 -18.67
C SER A 177 14.77 -5.13 -18.53
N LEU A 178 14.69 -3.79 -18.61
CA LEU A 178 13.41 -3.08 -18.54
C LEU A 178 12.40 -3.57 -19.59
N ASN A 179 12.87 -4.05 -20.75
CA ASN A 179 11.99 -4.56 -21.82
C ASN A 179 11.42 -5.95 -21.51
N ASP A 180 12.01 -6.68 -20.56
CA ASP A 180 11.57 -8.02 -20.14
C ASP A 180 10.73 -7.98 -18.86
N LEU A 181 10.49 -6.77 -18.33
CA LEU A 181 9.60 -6.55 -17.20
C LEU A 181 8.17 -6.38 -17.70
N PHE A 182 7.24 -6.95 -16.95
CA PHE A 182 5.81 -6.81 -17.22
C PHE A 182 5.04 -6.62 -15.92
N ILE A 183 3.85 -6.02 -16.06
CA ILE A 183 2.89 -5.90 -14.96
C ILE A 183 1.97 -7.13 -15.02
N ALA A 184 1.88 -7.83 -13.90
CA ALA A 184 0.91 -8.91 -13.70
C ALA A 184 -0.14 -8.47 -12.69
N MET A 185 -1.41 -8.67 -13.00
CA MET A 185 -2.51 -8.38 -12.10
C MET A 185 -3.34 -9.63 -11.88
N TYR A 186 -3.59 -9.93 -10.60
CA TYR A 186 -4.45 -11.02 -10.17
C TYR A 186 -5.59 -10.40 -9.36
N GLY A 187 -6.82 -10.67 -9.78
CA GLY A 187 -8.03 -10.23 -9.11
C GLY A 187 -8.92 -11.42 -8.77
N ASP A 188 -9.70 -11.28 -7.72
CA ASP A 188 -10.73 -12.23 -7.31
C ASP A 188 -11.91 -11.45 -6.70
N ALA A 189 -13.12 -11.98 -6.88
CA ALA A 189 -14.32 -11.35 -6.38
C ALA A 189 -15.27 -12.36 -5.72
N SER A 190 -15.77 -11.99 -4.55
CA SER A 190 -16.76 -12.77 -3.81
C SER A 190 -18.15 -12.17 -3.98
N LEU A 191 -19.06 -12.93 -4.59
CA LEU A 191 -20.43 -12.51 -4.86
C LEU A 191 -21.28 -12.51 -3.57
N GLY A 192 -21.94 -11.39 -3.28
CA GLY A 192 -22.97 -11.33 -2.25
C GLY A 192 -22.49 -11.49 -0.81
N ASN A 193 -21.17 -11.45 -0.56
CA ASN A 193 -20.57 -11.63 0.75
C ASN A 193 -20.59 -10.37 1.64
N MET A 194 -21.09 -9.25 1.11
CA MET A 194 -21.18 -7.97 1.82
C MET A 194 -22.64 -7.61 2.15
N PRO A 195 -22.89 -6.77 3.18
CA PRO A 195 -24.25 -6.37 3.57
C PRO A 195 -25.09 -5.85 2.42
N ASN A 196 -26.40 -6.10 2.42
CA ASN A 196 -27.34 -5.70 1.36
C ASN A 196 -27.05 -6.33 -0.02
N GLY A 197 -26.53 -7.56 -0.05
CA GLY A 197 -26.19 -8.27 -1.30
C GLY A 197 -25.02 -7.67 -2.06
N GLY A 198 -24.18 -6.87 -1.38
CA GLY A 198 -22.96 -6.34 -1.97
C GLY A 198 -21.95 -7.45 -2.24
N SER A 199 -21.04 -7.20 -3.17
CA SER A 199 -19.92 -8.10 -3.46
C SER A 199 -18.61 -7.40 -3.11
N GLN A 200 -17.60 -8.17 -2.72
CA GLN A 200 -16.24 -7.68 -2.49
C GLN A 200 -15.36 -8.08 -3.67
N GLY A 201 -14.58 -7.14 -4.19
CA GLY A 201 -13.49 -7.40 -5.13
C GLY A 201 -12.14 -7.15 -4.45
N GLY A 202 -11.12 -7.87 -4.87
CA GLY A 202 -9.75 -7.61 -4.44
C GLY A 202 -8.74 -8.05 -5.48
N TYR A 203 -7.73 -7.21 -5.68
CA TYR A 203 -6.68 -7.46 -6.64
C TYR A 203 -5.30 -7.08 -6.11
N ILE A 204 -4.28 -7.70 -6.69
CA ILE A 204 -2.87 -7.39 -6.47
C ILE A 204 -2.18 -7.18 -7.81
N VAL A 205 -1.35 -6.14 -7.87
CA VAL A 205 -0.53 -5.77 -9.02
C VAL A 205 0.93 -6.02 -8.67
N LEU A 206 1.62 -6.75 -9.54
CA LEU A 206 3.01 -7.15 -9.39
C LEU A 206 3.83 -6.57 -10.55
N LEU A 207 5.05 -6.13 -10.24
CA LEU A 207 6.10 -5.99 -11.24
C LEU A 207 6.87 -7.30 -11.30
N ALA A 208 6.92 -7.92 -12.46
CA ALA A 208 7.48 -9.26 -12.65
C ALA A 208 8.42 -9.33 -13.86
N SER A 209 9.26 -10.36 -13.88
CA SER A 209 10.07 -10.73 -15.05
C SER A 209 9.80 -12.16 -15.48
N HIS A 210 10.18 -12.50 -16.72
CA HIS A 210 10.02 -13.85 -17.27
C HIS A 210 10.83 -14.92 -16.52
N SER A 211 11.74 -14.52 -15.63
CA SER A 211 12.45 -15.44 -14.71
C SER A 211 11.56 -16.02 -13.59
N GLY A 212 10.34 -15.48 -13.42
CA GLY A 212 9.44 -15.82 -12.30
C GLY A 212 9.68 -15.00 -11.04
N ARG A 213 10.66 -14.07 -11.04
CA ARG A 213 10.84 -13.10 -9.97
C ARG A 213 9.80 -11.97 -10.07
N PHE A 214 9.29 -11.53 -8.92
CA PHE A 214 8.32 -10.45 -8.84
C PHE A 214 8.47 -9.63 -7.55
N SER A 215 7.86 -8.45 -7.52
CA SER A 215 7.64 -7.64 -6.33
C SER A 215 6.21 -7.05 -6.37
N PRO A 216 5.46 -7.06 -5.26
CA PRO A 216 4.15 -6.43 -5.20
C PRO A 216 4.28 -4.91 -5.22
N ILE A 217 3.56 -4.25 -6.12
CA ILE A 217 3.63 -2.79 -6.27
C ILE A 217 2.33 -2.09 -5.86
N TRP A 218 1.21 -2.82 -5.86
CA TRP A 218 -0.08 -2.30 -5.45
C TRP A 218 -1.06 -3.42 -5.13
N TRP A 219 -2.03 -3.15 -4.25
CA TRP A 219 -3.11 -4.06 -3.94
C TRP A 219 -4.32 -3.28 -3.45
N ASN A 220 -5.49 -3.90 -3.59
CA ASN A 220 -6.73 -3.31 -3.12
C ASN A 220 -7.73 -4.40 -2.72
N SER A 221 -8.64 -4.06 -1.81
CA SER A 221 -9.82 -4.85 -1.52
C SER A 221 -10.94 -3.87 -1.20
N LYS A 222 -12.06 -3.95 -1.91
CA LYS A 222 -13.18 -3.05 -1.66
C LYS A 222 -14.50 -3.65 -2.09
N ARG A 223 -15.56 -3.07 -1.55
CA ARG A 223 -16.93 -3.35 -2.00
C ARG A 223 -17.08 -2.88 -3.44
N ILE A 224 -17.54 -3.80 -4.30
CA ILE A 224 -17.88 -3.49 -5.68
C ILE A 224 -19.06 -2.50 -5.67
N ARG A 225 -18.90 -1.38 -6.39
CA ARG A 225 -19.84 -0.24 -6.35
C ARG A 225 -21.27 -0.61 -6.78
N ARG A 226 -21.42 -1.62 -7.64
CA ARG A 226 -22.71 -2.08 -8.17
C ARG A 226 -23.04 -3.45 -7.59
N VAL A 227 -24.28 -3.61 -7.13
CA VAL A 227 -24.82 -4.94 -6.81
C VAL A 227 -24.97 -5.72 -8.11
N VAL A 228 -24.24 -6.83 -8.22
CA VAL A 228 -24.25 -7.72 -9.38
C VAL A 228 -24.96 -9.03 -9.04
N ARG A 229 -25.42 -9.74 -10.07
CA ARG A 229 -26.24 -10.97 -9.91
C ARG A 229 -25.51 -12.25 -10.31
N SER A 230 -24.23 -12.18 -10.63
CA SER A 230 -23.42 -13.34 -11.05
C SER A 230 -21.96 -13.12 -10.69
N THR A 231 -21.26 -14.19 -10.33
CA THR A 231 -19.82 -14.17 -10.00
C THR A 231 -19.00 -13.58 -11.14
N LEU A 232 -19.27 -14.00 -12.38
CA LEU A 232 -18.59 -13.46 -13.57
C LEU A 232 -18.68 -11.93 -13.67
N ALA A 233 -19.83 -11.34 -13.31
CA ALA A 233 -19.99 -9.89 -13.33
C ALA A 233 -19.23 -9.20 -12.18
N ALA A 234 -19.13 -9.86 -11.02
CA ALA A 234 -18.32 -9.36 -9.91
C ALA A 234 -16.83 -9.36 -10.29
N GLU A 235 -16.34 -10.49 -10.80
CA GLU A 235 -14.96 -10.66 -11.27
C GLU A 235 -14.64 -9.68 -12.41
N THR A 236 -15.55 -9.47 -13.36
CA THR A 236 -15.34 -8.53 -14.47
C THR A 236 -15.17 -7.09 -13.98
N LEU A 237 -15.97 -6.68 -12.98
CA LEU A 237 -15.86 -5.32 -12.42
C LEU A 237 -14.58 -5.13 -11.60
N ASP A 238 -14.21 -6.13 -10.80
CA ASP A 238 -12.95 -6.10 -10.04
C ASP A 238 -11.73 -6.08 -10.98
N LEU A 239 -11.75 -6.93 -12.01
CA LEU A 239 -10.70 -6.99 -13.03
C LEU A 239 -10.56 -5.67 -13.77
N ALA A 240 -11.66 -4.99 -14.11
CA ALA A 240 -11.62 -3.68 -14.77
C ALA A 240 -10.87 -2.64 -13.91
N GLU A 241 -11.14 -2.60 -12.60
CA GLU A 241 -10.46 -1.69 -11.67
C GLU A 241 -8.99 -2.07 -11.45
N GLY A 242 -8.69 -3.38 -11.43
CA GLY A 242 -7.33 -3.90 -11.39
C GLY A 242 -6.52 -3.53 -12.64
N ILE A 243 -7.13 -3.58 -13.83
CA ILE A 243 -6.52 -3.17 -15.10
C ILE A 243 -6.25 -1.66 -15.09
N ASP A 244 -7.20 -0.83 -14.68
CA ASP A 244 -7.00 0.62 -14.58
C ASP A 244 -5.80 0.96 -13.68
N SER A 245 -5.71 0.27 -12.53
CA SER A 245 -4.56 0.42 -11.60
C SER A 245 -3.25 -0.03 -12.27
N SER A 246 -3.29 -1.14 -13.00
CA SER A 246 -2.11 -1.69 -13.70
C SER A 246 -1.58 -0.74 -14.78
N ILE A 247 -2.49 -0.12 -15.54
CA ILE A 247 -2.15 0.89 -16.56
C ILE A 247 -1.48 2.10 -15.91
N PHE A 248 -2.00 2.58 -14.76
CA PHE A 248 -1.38 3.68 -14.02
C PHE A 248 0.08 3.37 -13.69
N TYR A 249 0.36 2.21 -13.08
CA TYR A 249 1.73 1.83 -12.74
C TYR A 249 2.63 1.56 -13.96
N MET A 250 2.06 1.05 -15.05
CA MET A 250 2.79 0.91 -16.31
C MET A 250 3.28 2.27 -16.81
N TYR A 251 2.49 3.34 -16.70
CA TYR A 251 2.93 4.70 -17.03
C TYR A 251 3.90 5.30 -16.01
N SER A 252 3.82 4.91 -14.73
CA SER A 252 4.76 5.34 -13.69
C SER A 252 6.17 4.77 -13.86
N PHE A 253 6.28 3.51 -14.33
CA PHE A 253 7.57 2.82 -14.49
C PHE A 253 8.07 2.77 -15.94
N GLY A 254 7.17 2.87 -16.91
CA GLY A 254 7.47 2.75 -18.33
C GLY A 254 7.99 4.05 -18.94
N ARG A 255 8.87 3.90 -19.94
CA ARG A 255 9.18 5.01 -20.85
C ARG A 255 7.89 5.43 -21.54
N THR A 256 7.48 6.67 -21.31
CA THR A 256 6.56 7.34 -22.24
C THR A 256 7.35 7.63 -23.52
N SER A 257 7.44 6.64 -24.40
CA SER A 257 7.70 6.86 -25.82
C SER A 257 6.52 7.60 -26.43
#